data_AF-A0A4Q6GAH6-F1
#
_entry.id   AF-A0A4Q6GAH6-F1
#
_cell.length_a   1.000
_cell.length_b   1.000
_cell.length_c   1.000
_cell.angle_alpha   90.00
_cell.angle_beta   90.00
_cell.angle_gamma   90.00
#
_symmetry.space_group_name_H-M   'P 1'
#
loop_
_entity.id
_entity.type
_entity.pdbx_description
1 polymer ?
#
loop_
_entity_poly.entity_id
_entity_poly.type
_entity_poly.pdbx_seq_one_letter_code
_entity_poly.pdbx_strand_id
1 'polypeptide(L)'
;MKFLASTLLAAAVLAPALAQAAPGDTKNIVIVPGAFIDGSSWHVVHDILKSKGYRVTVVPAAHDSLDADIAATRRVLFNQFGNVVLVGGGLGGAVIGHAGDGAKVKALVYVAALAPQIGENASQLLDAIAPGSPAARPDWAGYYWADRDAYQQNFAAELTPNRAGFLLSFK
;
A
#
# COMPACT_ATOMS: atom_id res chain seq x y z
N MET A 1 -48.93 38.81 -39.27
CA MET A 1 -47.93 37.79 -39.64
C MET A 1 -47.78 36.84 -38.46
N LYS A 2 -48.09 35.54 -38.66
CA LYS A 2 -47.97 34.47 -37.66
C LYS A 2 -46.54 33.89 -37.77
N PHE A 3 -45.80 33.78 -36.67
CA PHE A 3 -44.62 32.93 -36.61
C PHE A 3 -44.83 31.85 -35.55
N LEU A 4 -44.68 30.60 -36.00
CA LEU A 4 -44.93 29.35 -35.27
C LEU A 4 -43.82 29.06 -34.25
N ALA A 5 -44.25 28.52 -33.11
CA ALA A 5 -43.42 27.94 -32.08
C ALA A 5 -42.62 26.71 -32.59
N SER A 6 -41.40 26.52 -32.09
CA SER A 6 -40.64 25.28 -32.26
C SER A 6 -39.87 25.02 -30.98
N THR A 7 -40.48 24.28 -30.05
CA THR A 7 -39.84 23.77 -28.83
C THR A 7 -39.22 22.41 -29.14
N LEU A 8 -37.88 22.37 -29.19
CA LEU A 8 -37.09 21.13 -29.21
C LEU A 8 -37.12 20.50 -27.81
N LEU A 9 -37.73 19.33 -27.68
CA LEU A 9 -37.67 18.51 -26.47
C LEU A 9 -36.38 17.67 -26.53
N ALA A 10 -35.36 18.06 -25.76
CA ALA A 10 -34.15 17.24 -25.58
C ALA A 10 -34.45 16.10 -24.60
N ALA A 11 -34.46 14.85 -25.10
CA ALA A 11 -34.56 13.67 -24.27
C ALA A 11 -33.21 13.41 -23.57
N ALA A 12 -33.15 13.63 -22.26
CA ALA A 12 -31.99 13.26 -21.45
C ALA A 12 -31.91 11.73 -21.31
N VAL A 13 -30.92 11.12 -21.95
CA VAL A 13 -30.59 9.70 -21.76
C VAL A 13 -29.88 9.57 -20.41
N LEU A 14 -30.60 9.11 -19.39
CA LEU A 14 -30.01 8.71 -18.12
C LEU A 14 -29.22 7.42 -18.31
N ALA A 15 -27.91 7.54 -18.52
CA ALA A 15 -27.01 6.41 -18.33
C ALA A 15 -27.01 6.04 -16.84
N PRO A 16 -27.21 4.76 -16.46
CA PRO A 16 -27.09 4.38 -15.06
C PRO A 16 -25.63 4.58 -14.63
N ALA A 17 -25.43 5.47 -13.66
CA ALA A 17 -24.16 5.55 -12.94
C ALA A 17 -23.91 4.18 -12.30
N LEU A 18 -22.78 3.55 -12.63
CA LEU A 18 -22.31 2.37 -11.91
C LEU A 18 -22.14 2.77 -10.45
N ALA A 19 -23.05 2.31 -9.59
CA ALA A 19 -22.99 2.58 -8.15
C ALA A 19 -21.64 2.11 -7.62
N GLN A 20 -20.82 3.08 -7.20
CA GLN A 20 -19.53 2.80 -6.59
C GLN A 20 -19.81 2.26 -5.19
N ALA A 21 -19.68 0.94 -5.03
CA ALA A 21 -19.90 0.28 -3.75
C ALA A 21 -19.16 1.02 -2.63
N ALA A 22 -19.91 1.45 -1.61
CA ALA A 22 -19.36 2.17 -0.47
C ALA A 22 -18.30 1.30 0.24
N PRO A 23 -17.28 1.91 0.86
CA PRO A 23 -16.23 1.17 1.59
C PRO A 23 -16.77 0.18 2.64
N GLY A 24 -17.99 0.40 3.16
CA GLY A 24 -18.64 -0.43 4.17
C GLY A 24 -18.82 -1.91 3.82
N ASP A 25 -18.94 -2.26 2.53
CA ASP A 25 -19.08 -3.64 2.07
C ASP A 25 -17.75 -4.30 1.68
N THR A 26 -16.64 -3.56 1.76
CA THR A 26 -15.33 -4.05 1.36
C THR A 26 -14.70 -4.90 2.48
N LYS A 27 -14.68 -6.21 2.28
CA LYS A 27 -14.10 -7.16 3.26
C LYS A 27 -12.67 -7.58 2.98
N ASN A 28 -12.12 -7.31 1.79
CA ASN A 28 -10.75 -7.68 1.48
C ASN A 28 -9.80 -6.53 1.83
N ILE A 29 -8.75 -6.86 2.58
CA ILE A 29 -7.68 -5.95 2.97
C ILE A 29 -6.38 -6.54 2.41
N VAL A 30 -5.69 -5.79 1.57
CA VAL A 30 -4.36 -6.14 1.08
C VAL A 30 -3.36 -5.19 1.73
N ILE A 31 -2.36 -5.75 2.41
CA ILE A 31 -1.34 -5.00 3.13
C ILE A 31 -0.02 -5.11 2.37
N VAL A 32 0.58 -3.97 2.04
CA VAL A 32 1.91 -3.85 1.46
C VAL A 32 2.87 -3.39 2.57
N PRO A 33 3.78 -4.28 3.04
CA PRO A 33 4.76 -3.92 4.05
C PRO A 33 5.73 -2.84 3.54
N GLY A 34 6.37 -2.13 4.48
CA GLY A 34 7.48 -1.24 4.18
C GLY A 34 8.80 -1.98 4.04
N ALA A 35 9.85 -1.25 3.66
CA ALA A 35 11.19 -1.82 3.57
C ALA A 35 11.61 -2.48 4.89
N PHE A 36 12.36 -3.58 4.77
CA PHE A 36 12.91 -4.32 5.90
C PHE A 36 11.87 -4.85 6.91
N ILE A 37 10.61 -4.97 6.50
CA ILE A 37 9.57 -5.70 7.24
C ILE A 37 8.82 -6.66 6.30
N ASP A 38 8.16 -7.68 6.84
CA ASP A 38 7.38 -8.64 6.07
C ASP A 38 6.03 -8.94 6.75
N GLY A 39 5.35 -10.02 6.34
CA GLY A 39 4.07 -10.43 6.93
C GLY A 39 4.11 -10.69 8.43
N SER A 40 5.25 -11.09 8.99
CA SER A 40 5.39 -11.36 10.42
C SER A 40 5.27 -10.08 11.26
N SER A 41 5.72 -8.92 10.75
CA SER A 41 5.52 -7.62 11.38
C SER A 41 4.05 -7.20 11.42
N TRP A 42 3.22 -7.75 10.53
CA TRP A 42 1.79 -7.45 10.43
C TRP A 42 0.87 -8.49 11.09
N HIS A 43 1.40 -9.58 11.66
CA HIS A 43 0.58 -10.69 12.14
C HIS A 43 -0.47 -10.26 13.19
N VAL A 44 -0.15 -9.35 14.14
CA VAL A 44 -1.13 -8.87 15.14
C VAL A 44 -2.29 -8.16 14.45
N VAL A 45 -1.98 -7.24 13.53
CA VAL A 45 -3.00 -6.48 12.77
C VAL A 45 -3.83 -7.43 11.92
N HIS A 46 -3.19 -8.38 11.25
CA HIS A 46 -3.85 -9.44 10.50
C HIS A 46 -4.85 -10.22 11.37
N ASP A 47 -4.44 -10.66 12.56
CA ASP A 47 -5.29 -11.47 13.44
C ASP A 47 -6.48 -10.66 13.99
N ILE A 48 -6.26 -9.40 14.37
CA ILE A 48 -7.32 -8.48 14.80
C ILE A 48 -8.34 -8.23 13.68
N LEU A 49 -7.88 -8.04 12.44
CA LEU A 49 -8.78 -7.81 11.31
C LEU A 49 -9.53 -9.08 10.91
N LYS A 50 -8.87 -10.25 10.94
CA LYS A 50 -9.54 -11.53 10.69
C LYS A 50 -10.60 -11.85 11.74
N SER A 51 -10.35 -11.57 13.02
CA SER A 51 -11.35 -11.78 14.07
C SER A 51 -12.58 -10.88 13.91
N LYS A 52 -12.44 -9.74 13.21
CA LYS A 52 -13.54 -8.85 12.80
C LYS A 52 -14.22 -9.23 11.49
N GLY A 53 -13.86 -10.37 10.89
CA GLY A 53 -14.48 -10.91 9.68
C GLY A 53 -13.93 -10.34 8.36
N TYR A 54 -12.74 -9.71 8.38
CA TYR A 54 -12.06 -9.29 7.16
C TYR A 54 -11.21 -10.43 6.57
N ARG A 55 -11.04 -10.41 5.25
CA ARG A 55 -10.09 -11.24 4.50
C ARG A 55 -8.81 -10.44 4.32
N VAL A 56 -7.75 -10.83 5.02
CA VAL A 56 -6.48 -10.09 5.01
C VAL A 56 -5.44 -10.86 4.22
N THR A 57 -4.79 -10.20 3.27
CA THR A 57 -3.63 -10.72 2.52
C THR A 57 -2.46 -9.76 2.71
N VAL A 58 -1.28 -10.27 3.07
CA VAL A 58 -0.05 -9.47 3.09
C VAL A 58 0.77 -9.78 1.84
N VAL A 59 1.21 -8.74 1.13
CA VAL A 59 2.00 -8.89 -0.09
C VAL A 59 3.40 -9.41 0.27
N PRO A 60 3.89 -10.46 -0.41
CA PRO A 60 5.27 -10.90 -0.28
C PRO A 60 6.18 -9.98 -1.11
N ALA A 61 6.39 -8.77 -0.61
CA ALA A 61 7.31 -7.79 -1.17
C ALA A 61 8.74 -8.24 -0.89
N ALA A 62 9.56 -8.33 -1.95
CA ALA A 62 10.96 -8.72 -1.83
C ALA A 62 11.83 -7.54 -1.37
N HIS A 63 11.35 -6.31 -1.58
CA HIS A 63 12.06 -5.05 -1.28
C HIS A 63 13.34 -4.85 -2.13
N ASP A 64 13.45 -5.57 -3.25
CA ASP A 64 14.55 -5.43 -4.22
C ASP A 64 14.46 -4.11 -5.00
N SER A 65 13.25 -3.73 -5.40
CA SER A 65 12.97 -2.48 -6.11
C SER A 65 11.50 -2.09 -6.01
N LEU A 66 11.21 -0.79 -6.18
CA LEU A 66 9.84 -0.28 -6.17
C LEU A 66 8.97 -0.96 -7.25
N ASP A 67 9.51 -1.16 -8.45
CA ASP A 67 8.79 -1.80 -9.56
C ASP A 67 8.47 -3.27 -9.27
N ALA A 68 9.40 -3.99 -8.64
CA ALA A 68 9.18 -5.38 -8.25
C ALA A 68 8.05 -5.49 -7.21
N ASP A 69 8.03 -4.59 -6.22
CA ASP A 69 6.99 -4.57 -5.19
C ASP A 69 5.63 -4.11 -5.74
N ILE A 70 5.61 -3.18 -6.70
CA ILE A 70 4.39 -2.82 -7.47
C ILE A 70 3.88 -4.05 -8.23
N ALA A 71 4.74 -4.77 -8.93
CA ALA A 71 4.36 -5.96 -9.68
C ALA A 71 3.82 -7.07 -8.77
N ALA A 72 4.48 -7.32 -7.63
CA ALA A 72 4.01 -8.26 -6.61
C ALA A 72 2.64 -7.87 -6.06
N THR A 73 2.44 -6.58 -5.76
CA THR A 73 1.17 -6.04 -5.26
C THR A 73 0.06 -6.21 -6.30
N ARG A 74 0.30 -5.86 -7.57
CA ARG A 74 -0.66 -6.05 -8.67
C ARG A 74 -1.06 -7.51 -8.85
N ARG A 75 -0.11 -8.45 -8.74
CA ARG A 75 -0.40 -9.90 -8.77
C ARG A 75 -1.31 -10.34 -7.62
N VAL A 76 -1.07 -9.83 -6.40
CA VAL A 76 -1.93 -10.10 -5.25
C VAL A 76 -3.33 -9.52 -5.45
N LEU A 77 -3.44 -8.27 -5.94
CA LEU A 77 -4.72 -7.61 -6.23
C LEU A 77 -5.52 -8.34 -7.31
N PHE A 78 -4.85 -8.85 -8.35
CA PHE A 78 -5.49 -9.64 -9.40
C PHE A 78 -6.22 -10.86 -8.83
N ASN A 79 -5.59 -11.55 -7.87
CA ASN A 79 -6.12 -12.73 -7.20
C ASN A 79 -7.20 -12.44 -6.14
N GLN A 80 -7.50 -11.18 -5.84
CA GLN A 80 -8.60 -10.83 -4.92
C GLN A 80 -9.96 -10.96 -5.60
N PHE A 81 -10.92 -11.57 -4.89
CA PHE A 81 -12.32 -11.65 -5.30
C PHE A 81 -13.12 -10.54 -4.61
N GLY A 82 -13.55 -9.54 -5.39
CA GLY A 82 -14.33 -8.38 -4.93
C GLY A 82 -13.48 -7.14 -4.67
N ASN A 83 -14.10 -6.15 -4.03
CA ASN A 83 -13.47 -4.87 -3.70
C ASN A 83 -12.34 -5.04 -2.67
N VAL A 84 -11.37 -4.14 -2.68
CA VAL A 84 -10.18 -4.16 -1.81
C VAL A 84 -9.94 -2.81 -1.15
N VAL A 85 -9.60 -2.83 0.13
CA VAL A 85 -8.87 -1.74 0.80
C VAL A 85 -7.38 -2.08 0.72
N LEU A 86 -6.59 -1.18 0.15
CA LEU A 86 -5.15 -1.37 -0.04
C LEU A 86 -4.40 -0.53 1.00
N VAL A 87 -3.62 -1.20 1.84
CA VAL A 87 -2.93 -0.62 2.99
C VAL A 87 -1.43 -0.64 2.73
N GLY A 88 -0.74 0.47 2.92
CA GLY A 88 0.70 0.59 2.74
C GLY A 88 1.37 1.08 4.02
N GLY A 89 2.41 0.39 4.48
CA GLY A 89 3.23 0.80 5.62
C GLY A 89 4.60 1.30 5.20
N GLY A 90 5.13 2.37 5.80
CA GLY A 90 6.46 2.90 5.44
C GLY A 90 6.61 3.14 3.92
N LEU A 91 7.65 2.57 3.32
CA LEU A 91 7.87 2.61 1.86
C LEU A 91 6.74 1.94 1.04
N GLY A 92 5.96 1.04 1.63
CA GLY A 92 4.78 0.44 0.99
C GLY A 92 3.71 1.46 0.63
N GLY A 93 3.74 2.66 1.24
CA GLY A 93 2.89 3.77 0.82
C GLY A 93 3.13 4.21 -0.62
N ALA A 94 4.40 4.29 -1.06
CA ALA A 94 4.73 4.60 -2.44
C ALA A 94 4.20 3.51 -3.39
N VAL A 95 4.34 2.24 -3.01
CA VAL A 95 3.85 1.10 -3.79
C VAL A 95 2.33 1.17 -4.01
N ILE A 96 1.55 1.44 -2.96
CA ILE A 96 0.08 1.50 -3.09
C ILE A 96 -0.38 2.70 -3.92
N GLY A 97 0.38 3.79 -3.97
CA GLY A 97 0.11 4.93 -4.84
C GLY A 97 0.20 4.57 -6.33
N HIS A 98 1.14 3.68 -6.69
CA HIS A 98 1.30 3.20 -8.08
C HIS A 98 0.44 1.98 -8.44
N ALA A 99 0.17 1.11 -7.47
CA ALA A 99 -0.59 -0.13 -7.69
C ALA A 99 -2.11 0.03 -7.48
N GLY A 100 -2.52 1.13 -6.83
CA GLY A 100 -3.87 1.33 -6.31
C GLY A 100 -4.88 1.98 -7.26
N ASP A 101 -4.54 2.21 -8.52
CA ASP A 101 -5.39 2.87 -9.53
C ASP A 101 -6.47 1.97 -10.13
N GLY A 102 -6.41 0.66 -9.89
CA GLY A 102 -7.34 -0.32 -10.42
C GLY A 102 -8.75 -0.25 -9.81
N ALA A 103 -9.78 -0.52 -10.62
CA ALA A 103 -11.19 -0.41 -10.24
C ALA A 103 -11.62 -1.26 -9.01
N LYS A 104 -10.88 -2.31 -8.65
CA LYS A 104 -11.13 -3.13 -7.44
C LYS A 104 -10.75 -2.40 -6.15
N VAL A 105 -9.80 -1.47 -6.19
CA VAL A 105 -9.31 -0.75 -5.02
C VAL A 105 -10.28 0.39 -4.71
N LYS A 106 -10.84 0.40 -3.50
CA LYS A 106 -11.86 1.38 -3.07
C LYS A 106 -11.36 2.38 -2.05
N ALA A 107 -10.24 2.08 -1.41
CA ALA A 107 -9.56 2.99 -0.50
C ALA A 107 -8.07 2.64 -0.43
N LEU A 108 -7.26 3.69 -0.26
CA LEU A 108 -5.86 3.60 0.12
C LEU A 108 -5.72 3.99 1.60
N VAL A 109 -4.96 3.22 2.36
CA VAL A 109 -4.67 3.50 3.77
C VAL A 109 -3.16 3.56 3.95
N TYR A 110 -2.66 4.71 4.40
CA TYR A 110 -1.24 4.95 4.65
C TYR A 110 -0.98 4.85 6.16
N VAL A 111 -0.14 3.90 6.57
CA VAL A 111 0.21 3.65 7.97
C VAL A 111 1.67 3.98 8.20
N ALA A 112 1.96 5.13 8.80
CA ALA A 112 3.33 5.65 8.95
C ALA A 112 4.13 5.52 7.63
N ALA A 113 3.50 5.92 6.53
CA ALA A 113 3.94 5.58 5.18
C ALA A 113 4.26 6.81 4.34
N LEU A 114 5.15 6.63 3.37
CA LEU A 114 5.45 7.66 2.38
C LEU A 114 4.27 7.78 1.41
N ALA A 115 3.86 9.01 1.12
CA ALA A 115 2.82 9.29 0.14
C ALA A 115 3.35 10.32 -0.89
N PRO A 116 4.26 9.91 -1.79
CA PRO A 116 4.83 10.81 -2.79
C PRO A 116 3.73 11.34 -3.71
N GLN A 117 3.84 12.61 -4.10
CA GLN A 117 3.01 13.18 -5.16
C GLN A 117 3.46 12.70 -6.55
N ILE A 118 2.63 12.94 -7.57
CA ILE A 118 2.98 12.64 -8.95
C ILE A 118 4.28 13.37 -9.33
N GLY A 119 5.29 12.61 -9.74
CA GLY A 119 6.60 13.12 -10.11
C GLY A 119 7.59 13.23 -8.95
N GLU A 120 7.19 12.95 -7.71
CA GLU A 120 8.11 12.87 -6.57
C GLU A 120 8.75 11.50 -6.43
N ASN A 121 9.99 11.47 -5.95
CA ASN A 121 10.72 10.24 -5.67
C ASN A 121 10.62 9.87 -4.18
N ALA A 122 10.20 8.63 -3.90
CA ALA A 122 10.07 8.12 -2.54
C ALA A 122 11.41 8.13 -1.75
N SER A 123 12.54 7.86 -2.39
CA SER A 123 13.85 7.90 -1.71
C SER A 123 14.24 9.32 -1.33
N GLN A 124 13.98 10.30 -2.20
CA GLN A 124 14.23 11.71 -1.90
C GLN A 124 13.34 12.21 -0.75
N LEU A 125 12.07 11.78 -0.74
CA LEU A 125 11.15 12.10 0.35
C LEU A 125 11.63 11.49 1.68
N LEU A 126 12.11 10.24 1.65
CA LEU A 126 12.66 9.57 2.83
C LEU A 126 13.91 10.30 3.34
N ASP A 127 14.84 10.65 2.45
CA ASP A 127 16.07 11.37 2.79
C ASP A 127 15.79 12.75 3.37
N ALA A 128 14.73 13.43 2.93
CA ALA A 128 14.34 14.72 3.49
C ALA A 128 13.80 14.62 4.93
N ILE A 129 13.14 13.50 5.27
CA ILE A 129 12.51 13.28 6.58
C ILE A 129 13.49 12.64 7.57
N ALA A 130 14.43 11.83 7.09
CA ALA A 130 15.42 11.15 7.91
C ALA A 130 16.84 11.22 7.27
N PRO A 131 17.44 12.43 7.16
CA PRO A 131 18.71 12.61 6.46
C PRO A 131 19.82 11.80 7.13
N GLY A 132 20.53 10.98 6.35
CA GLY A 132 21.66 10.19 6.85
C GLY A 132 21.29 9.13 7.88
N SER A 133 20.00 8.79 8.03
CA SER A 133 19.58 7.69 8.90
C SER A 133 20.22 6.39 8.39
N PRO A 134 21.01 5.67 9.21
CA PRO A 134 21.61 4.41 8.81
C PRO A 134 20.56 3.30 8.91
N ALA A 135 19.42 3.47 8.23
CA ALA A 135 18.36 2.47 8.23
C ALA A 135 18.72 1.27 7.34
N ALA A 136 19.59 1.48 6.35
CA ALA A 136 19.99 0.48 5.38
C ALA A 136 21.44 0.66 4.91
N ARG A 137 22.06 -0.44 4.48
CA ARG A 137 23.40 -0.47 3.88
C ARG A 137 23.35 -1.27 2.58
N PRO A 138 24.00 -0.81 1.49
CA PRO A 138 24.10 -1.61 0.27
C PRO A 138 25.06 -2.80 0.46
N ASP A 139 24.79 -3.91 -0.21
CA ASP A 139 25.73 -5.01 -0.37
C ASP A 139 26.60 -4.85 -1.63
N TRP A 140 27.40 -5.87 -1.92
CA TRP A 140 28.31 -5.89 -3.06
C TRP A 140 27.59 -5.87 -4.43
N ALA A 141 26.32 -6.24 -4.48
CA ALA A 141 25.49 -6.27 -5.67
C ALA A 141 24.56 -5.04 -5.77
N GLY A 142 24.59 -4.15 -4.78
CA GLY A 142 23.75 -2.94 -4.74
C GLY A 142 22.37 -3.14 -4.13
N TYR A 143 22.09 -4.30 -3.53
CA TYR A 143 20.87 -4.51 -2.75
C TYR A 143 21.02 -3.88 -1.37
N TYR A 144 19.95 -3.30 -0.86
CA TYR A 144 19.96 -2.72 0.47
C TYR A 144 19.54 -3.74 1.52
N TRP A 145 20.30 -3.80 2.60
CA TRP A 145 20.07 -4.62 3.78
C TRP A 145 19.80 -3.72 4.97
N ALA A 146 19.00 -4.18 5.92
CA ALA A 146 18.74 -3.38 7.10
C ALA A 146 20.01 -3.27 7.94
N ASP A 147 20.29 -2.09 8.49
CA ASP A 147 21.41 -1.95 9.41
C ASP A 147 21.11 -2.72 10.70
N ARG A 148 21.88 -3.79 10.95
CA ARG A 148 21.67 -4.68 12.10
C ARG A 148 21.74 -3.95 13.44
N ASP A 149 22.63 -2.98 13.57
CA ASP A 149 22.85 -2.28 14.84
C ASP A 149 21.74 -1.24 15.08
N ALA A 150 21.17 -0.69 14.00
CA ALA A 150 20.11 0.31 14.07
C ALA A 150 18.69 -0.29 13.94
N TYR A 151 18.54 -1.57 13.55
CA TYR A 151 17.25 -2.16 13.23
C TYR A 151 16.24 -2.07 14.36
N GLN A 152 16.66 -2.42 15.58
CA GLN A 152 15.76 -2.39 16.74
C GLN A 152 15.25 -0.97 16.97
N GLN A 153 16.12 0.04 16.95
CA GLN A 153 15.70 1.43 17.17
C GLN A 153 14.81 1.97 16.04
N ASN A 154 15.09 1.60 14.79
CA ASN A 154 14.44 2.20 13.62
C ASN A 154 13.13 1.50 13.22
N PHE A 155 13.00 0.19 13.46
CA PHE A 155 11.87 -0.61 12.95
C PHE A 155 11.12 -1.38 14.04
N ALA A 156 11.73 -1.57 15.22
CA ALA A 156 11.25 -2.50 16.22
C ALA A 156 11.44 -2.00 17.66
N ALA A 157 11.35 -0.68 17.88
CA ALA A 157 11.77 -0.03 19.12
C ALA A 157 11.02 -0.57 20.36
N GLU A 158 9.76 -0.95 20.16
CA GLU A 158 8.87 -1.46 21.21
C GLU A 158 8.87 -2.99 21.30
N LEU A 159 9.64 -3.69 20.45
CA LEU A 159 9.71 -5.14 20.47
C LEU A 159 10.81 -5.64 21.42
N THR A 160 10.62 -6.83 21.96
CA THR A 160 11.66 -7.51 22.73
C THR A 160 12.87 -7.81 21.83
N PRO A 161 14.10 -7.88 22.37
CA PRO A 161 15.30 -8.17 21.57
C PRO A 161 15.19 -9.49 20.78
N ASN A 162 14.58 -10.51 21.36
CA ASN A 162 14.34 -11.78 20.67
C ASN A 162 13.47 -11.59 19.42
N ARG A 163 12.40 -10.79 19.54
CA ARG A 163 11.47 -10.56 18.44
C ARG A 163 12.06 -9.65 17.37
N ALA A 164 12.75 -8.57 17.77
CA ALA A 164 13.49 -7.73 16.84
C ALA A 164 14.56 -8.54 16.08
N GLY A 165 15.28 -9.42 16.79
CA GLY A 165 16.27 -10.32 16.18
C GLY A 165 15.65 -11.33 15.20
N PHE A 166 14.47 -11.86 15.49
CA PHE A 166 13.74 -12.71 14.54
C PHE A 166 13.39 -11.95 13.25
N LEU A 167 12.83 -10.74 13.35
CA LEU A 167 12.46 -9.95 12.18
C LEU A 167 13.67 -9.55 11.32
N LEU A 168 14.82 -9.33 11.95
CA LEU A 168 16.08 -9.03 11.28
C LEU A 168 16.76 -10.25 10.64
N SER A 169 16.42 -11.47 11.05
CA SER A 169 17.17 -12.68 10.67
C SER A 169 17.16 -13.02 9.16
N PHE A 170 16.27 -12.40 8.40
CA PHE A 170 16.10 -12.60 6.96
C PHE A 170 16.48 -11.36 6.12
N LYS A 171 17.14 -10.35 6.71
CA LYS A 171 17.24 -8.98 6.19
C LYS A 171 18.56 -8.29 6.47
#